data_AF-A0A1G8D1L1-F1
#
_entry.id   AF-A0A1G8D1L1-F1
#
_cell.length_a   1.000
_cell.length_b   1.000
_cell.length_c   1.000
_cell.angle_alpha   90.00
_cell.angle_beta   90.00
_cell.angle_gamma   90.00
#
_symmetry.space_group_name_H-M   'P 1'
#
loop_
_entity.id
_entity.type
_entity.pdbx_description
1 polymer ?
#
loop_
_entity_poly.entity_id
_entity_poly.type
_entity_poly.pdbx_seq_one_letter_code
_entity_poly.pdbx_strand_id
1 'polypeptide(L)'
;MRRTNDMKTEYYDPLSQFFHWVMAVVIIYASIAGFGMHLVEDNHPLHSFLSILNMSLATIGALIFIARYVWKYFRQPPQLPDSMSRKHKAAVKLSHSLLYVTMAVVFISGFLMLEEDYSFFWLFKIPNPISNPDINAFFLVIHRAACVSLSVLFTLHIFAVLKHHFFGRDNVLRSMTPRSLRSKKQA
;
A
#
# COMPACT_ATOMS: atom_id res chain seq x y z
N MET A 1 -6.46 -26.73 37.64
CA MET A 1 -5.61 -25.64 37.08
C MET A 1 -6.15 -25.26 35.70
N ARG A 2 -6.74 -24.07 35.58
CA ARG A 2 -7.32 -23.54 34.34
C ARG A 2 -6.17 -23.00 33.49
N ARG A 3 -5.73 -23.70 32.43
CA ARG A 3 -4.83 -23.12 31.43
C ARG A 3 -5.58 -21.95 30.78
N THR A 4 -5.25 -20.73 31.18
CA THR A 4 -5.60 -19.55 30.41
C THR A 4 -4.84 -19.66 29.10
N ASN A 5 -5.54 -20.06 28.03
CA ASN A 5 -5.08 -19.84 26.67
C ASN A 5 -5.00 -18.33 26.46
N ASP A 6 -3.90 -17.73 26.91
CA ASP A 6 -3.50 -16.41 26.46
C ASP A 6 -3.29 -16.55 24.96
N MET A 7 -4.29 -16.11 24.18
CA MET A 7 -4.14 -15.97 22.74
C MET A 7 -3.01 -14.96 22.52
N LYS A 8 -1.77 -15.45 22.40
CA LYS A 8 -0.64 -14.64 21.96
C LYS A 8 -1.04 -14.04 20.62
N THR A 9 -1.32 -12.75 20.65
CA THR A 9 -1.38 -11.95 19.43
C THR A 9 0.01 -12.02 18.85
N GLU A 10 0.21 -12.76 17.76
CA GLU A 10 1.49 -12.75 17.07
C GLU A 10 1.61 -11.40 16.35
N TYR A 11 2.56 -10.59 16.82
CA TYR A 11 2.84 -9.28 16.26
C TYR A 11 3.75 -9.43 15.05
N TYR A 12 3.56 -8.55 14.06
CA TYR A 12 4.54 -8.41 13.00
C TYR A 12 5.85 -7.82 13.55
N ASP A 13 6.98 -8.20 12.96
CA ASP A 13 8.26 -7.58 13.27
C ASP A 13 8.22 -6.07 12.97
N PRO A 14 9.00 -5.24 13.69
CA PRO A 14 8.96 -3.79 13.53
C PRO A 14 9.22 -3.31 12.09
N LEU A 15 10.06 -4.01 11.34
CA LEU A 15 10.38 -3.67 9.96
C LEU A 15 9.19 -3.91 9.03
N SER A 16 8.47 -5.02 9.20
CA SER A 16 7.21 -5.28 8.52
C SER A 16 6.15 -4.22 8.80
N GLN A 17 6.04 -3.76 10.04
CA GLN A 17 5.12 -2.70 10.42
C GLN A 17 5.50 -1.38 9.76
N PHE A 18 6.78 -1.00 9.82
CA PHE A 18 7.31 0.19 9.20
C PHE A 18 7.00 0.22 7.69
N PHE A 19 7.38 -0.83 6.95
CA PHE A 19 7.09 -0.92 5.53
C PHE A 19 5.60 -0.86 5.23
N HIS A 20 4.77 -1.50 6.04
CA HIS A 20 3.32 -1.46 5.84
C HIS A 20 2.76 -0.04 5.99
N TRP A 21 3.11 0.67 7.07
CA TRP A 21 2.60 2.02 7.32
C TRP A 21 3.13 3.05 6.34
N VAL A 22 4.40 2.99 5.98
CA VAL A 22 4.96 3.87 4.95
C VAL A 22 4.22 3.66 3.62
N MET A 23 4.00 2.41 3.20
CA MET A 23 3.22 2.13 2.00
C MET A 23 1.77 2.61 2.11
N ALA A 24 1.12 2.44 3.26
CA ALA A 24 -0.24 2.93 3.47
C ALA A 24 -0.31 4.46 3.29
N VAL A 25 0.63 5.21 3.88
CA VAL A 25 0.70 6.67 3.73
C VAL A 25 0.94 7.08 2.28
N VAL A 26 1.90 6.43 1.60
CA VAL A 26 2.21 6.71 0.19
C VAL A 26 0.99 6.45 -0.70
N ILE A 27 0.29 5.31 -0.53
CA ILE A 27 -0.89 4.97 -1.33
C ILE A 27 -2.04 5.93 -1.07
N ILE A 28 -2.30 6.30 0.19
CA ILE A 28 -3.36 7.27 0.53
C ILE A 28 -3.07 8.61 -0.13
N TYR A 29 -1.85 9.14 0.06
CA TYR A 29 -1.44 10.39 -0.55
C TYR A 29 -1.55 10.32 -2.07
N ALA A 30 -0.97 9.29 -2.70
CA ALA A 30 -0.92 9.17 -4.14
C ALA A 30 -2.32 9.01 -4.76
N SER A 31 -3.23 8.34 -4.06
CA SER A 31 -4.64 8.25 -4.48
C SER A 31 -5.29 9.62 -4.43
N ILE A 32 -5.16 10.35 -3.32
CA ILE A 32 -5.75 11.70 -3.17
C ILE A 32 -5.17 12.67 -4.21
N ALA A 33 -3.84 12.66 -4.40
CA ALA A 33 -3.17 13.50 -5.39
C ALA A 33 -3.59 13.13 -6.81
N GLY A 34 -3.57 11.83 -7.16
CA GLY A 34 -3.96 11.34 -8.48
C GLY A 34 -5.39 11.68 -8.86
N PHE A 35 -6.36 11.41 -7.98
CA PHE A 35 -7.75 11.78 -8.23
C PHE A 35 -7.99 13.28 -8.13
N GLY A 36 -7.30 13.97 -7.23
CA GLY A 36 -7.40 15.42 -7.06
C GLY A 36 -6.91 16.20 -8.26
N MET A 37 -5.87 15.71 -8.95
CA MET A 37 -5.37 16.34 -10.18
C MET A 37 -6.43 16.37 -11.29
N HIS A 38 -7.37 15.42 -11.34
CA HIS A 38 -8.49 15.47 -12.30
C HIS A 38 -9.50 16.59 -12.03
N LEU A 39 -9.44 17.23 -10.85
CA LEU A 39 -10.32 18.33 -10.46
C LEU A 39 -9.65 19.70 -10.63
N VAL A 40 -8.39 19.73 -11.04
CA VAL A 40 -7.57 20.94 -11.17
C VAL A 40 -7.21 21.11 -12.64
N GLU A 41 -7.23 22.35 -13.13
CA GLU A 41 -6.78 22.65 -14.49
C GLU A 41 -5.29 22.32 -14.66
N ASP A 42 -4.92 21.73 -15.81
CA ASP A 42 -3.55 21.25 -16.06
C ASP A 42 -2.48 22.33 -15.90
N ASN A 43 -2.82 23.59 -16.24
CA ASN A 43 -1.94 24.76 -16.16
C ASN A 43 -1.84 25.36 -14.76
N HIS A 44 -2.64 24.90 -13.79
CA HIS A 44 -2.63 25.45 -12.46
C HIS A 44 -1.35 25.01 -11.70
N PRO A 45 -0.67 25.90 -10.95
CA PRO A 45 0.56 25.55 -10.23
C PRO A 45 0.41 24.36 -9.27
N LEU A 46 -0.79 24.20 -8.69
CA LEU A 46 -1.12 23.05 -7.83
C LEU A 46 -1.05 21.72 -8.58
N HIS A 47 -1.47 21.66 -9.85
CA HIS A 47 -1.41 20.44 -10.65
C HIS A 47 0.04 19.98 -10.83
N SER A 48 0.92 20.91 -11.22
CA SER A 48 2.36 20.64 -11.35
C SER A 48 3.01 20.21 -10.03
N PHE A 49 2.67 20.88 -8.92
CA PHE A 49 3.17 20.52 -7.60
C PHE A 49 2.74 19.11 -7.18
N LEU A 50 1.44 18.80 -7.32
CA LEU A 50 0.89 17.49 -6.99
C LEU A 50 1.48 16.40 -7.88
N SER A 51 1.65 16.65 -9.18
CA SER A 51 2.24 15.71 -10.13
C SER A 51 3.68 15.36 -9.74
N ILE A 52 4.53 16.37 -9.53
CA ILE A 52 5.94 16.18 -9.14
C ILE A 52 6.04 15.39 -7.83
N LEU A 53 5.27 15.79 -6.82
CA LEU A 53 5.31 15.14 -5.52
C LEU A 53 4.75 13.70 -5.57
N ASN A 54 3.69 13.48 -6.33
CA ASN A 54 3.09 12.17 -6.56
C ASN A 54 4.07 11.21 -7.25
N MET A 55 4.71 11.62 -8.34
CA MET A 55 5.71 10.80 -9.04
C MET A 55 6.91 10.50 -8.13
N SER A 56 7.39 11.50 -7.39
CA SER A 56 8.53 11.34 -6.48
C SER A 56 8.24 10.34 -5.35
N LEU A 57 7.07 10.47 -4.71
CA LEU A 57 6.63 9.53 -3.66
C LEU A 57 6.29 8.15 -4.22
N ALA A 58 5.73 8.07 -5.43
CA ALA A 58 5.48 6.79 -6.10
C ALA A 58 6.80 6.05 -6.38
N THR A 59 7.85 6.75 -6.80
CA THR A 59 9.18 6.16 -7.03
C THR A 59 9.80 5.62 -5.75
N ILE A 60 9.77 6.39 -4.66
CA ILE A 60 10.20 5.88 -3.34
C ILE A 60 9.30 4.71 -2.89
N GLY A 61 7.99 4.82 -3.10
CA GLY A 61 7.01 3.79 -2.80
C GLY A 61 7.28 2.48 -3.55
N ALA A 62 7.68 2.54 -4.82
CA ALA A 62 8.05 1.37 -5.62
C ALA A 62 9.28 0.66 -5.04
N LEU A 63 10.31 1.41 -4.64
CA LEU A 63 11.50 0.84 -4.00
C LEU A 63 11.17 0.17 -2.66
N ILE A 64 10.36 0.84 -1.83
CA ILE A 64 9.89 0.28 -0.55
C ILE A 64 9.00 -0.94 -0.78
N PHE A 65 8.17 -0.93 -1.82
CA PHE A 65 7.35 -2.07 -2.21
C PHE A 65 8.22 -3.29 -2.56
N ILE A 66 9.26 -3.10 -3.37
CA ILE A 66 10.23 -4.16 -3.70
C ILE A 66 10.89 -4.68 -2.44
N ALA A 67 11.44 -3.79 -1.60
CA ALA A 67 12.06 -4.17 -0.33
C ALA A 67 11.10 -4.96 0.58
N ARG A 68 9.84 -4.52 0.66
CA ARG A 68 8.79 -5.21 1.43
C ARG A 68 8.43 -6.56 0.85
N TYR A 69 8.34 -6.67 -0.48
CA TYR A 69 8.06 -7.93 -1.18
C TYR A 69 9.18 -8.94 -0.96
N VAL A 70 10.44 -8.51 -1.06
CA VAL A 70 11.62 -9.32 -0.76
C VAL A 70 11.62 -9.74 0.72
N TRP A 71 11.39 -8.79 1.64
CA TRP A 71 11.33 -9.06 3.10
C TRP A 71 10.28 -10.11 3.47
N LYS A 72 9.16 -10.18 2.74
CA LYS A 72 8.11 -11.17 2.94
C LYS A 72 8.62 -12.61 2.86
N TYR A 73 9.67 -12.89 2.08
CA TYR A 73 10.25 -14.23 1.94
C TYR A 73 11.21 -14.60 3.07
N PHE A 74 11.82 -13.60 3.72
CA PHE A 74 12.76 -13.82 4.82
C PHE A 74 12.07 -13.85 6.20
N ARG A 75 10.93 -13.17 6.33
CA ARG A 75 10.18 -13.14 7.59
C ARG A 75 9.31 -14.39 7.75
N GLN A 76 9.15 -14.84 8.99
CA GLN A 76 8.11 -15.82 9.32
C GLN A 76 6.74 -15.11 9.38
N PRO A 77 5.75 -15.51 8.56
CA PRO A 77 4.43 -14.91 8.63
C PRO A 77 3.76 -15.30 9.95
N PRO A 78 3.11 -14.35 10.66
CA PRO A 78 2.34 -14.68 11.85
C PRO A 78 1.26 -15.70 11.51
N GLN A 79 1.05 -16.68 12.39
CA GLN A 79 0.06 -17.73 12.13
C GLN A 79 -1.36 -17.14 12.20
N LEU A 80 -2.17 -17.43 11.18
CA LEU A 80 -3.60 -17.08 11.21
C LEU A 80 -4.31 -17.93 12.26
N PRO A 81 -5.16 -17.35 13.14
CA PRO A 81 -5.80 -18.07 14.24
C PRO A 81 -6.44 -19.39 13.79
N ASP A 82 -6.25 -20.46 14.56
CA ASP A 82 -6.84 -21.78 14.26
C ASP A 82 -8.36 -21.78 14.33
N SER A 83 -8.94 -20.83 15.07
CA SER A 83 -10.38 -20.55 15.11
C SER A 83 -10.95 -20.05 13.78
N MET A 84 -10.11 -19.59 12.84
CA MET A 84 -10.55 -19.05 11.56
C MET A 84 -10.82 -20.17 10.54
N SER A 85 -12.04 -20.19 9.97
CA SER A 85 -12.41 -21.14 8.92
C SER A 85 -11.46 -21.06 7.72
N ARG A 86 -11.21 -22.21 7.05
CA ARG A 86 -10.36 -22.29 5.85
C ARG A 86 -10.77 -21.30 4.76
N LYS A 87 -12.07 -21.06 4.59
CA LYS A 87 -12.62 -20.08 3.63
C LYS A 87 -12.17 -18.65 3.96
N HIS A 88 -12.19 -18.27 5.24
CA HIS A 88 -11.73 -16.97 5.70
C HIS A 88 -10.21 -16.83 5.56
N LYS A 89 -9.43 -17.86 5.93
CA LYS A 89 -7.97 -17.86 5.72
C LYS A 89 -7.61 -17.69 4.23
N ALA A 90 -8.35 -18.35 3.34
CA ALA A 90 -8.16 -18.21 1.89
C ALA A 90 -8.50 -16.79 1.41
N ALA A 91 -9.61 -16.21 1.86
CA ALA A 91 -10.00 -14.84 1.53
C ALA A 91 -8.93 -13.83 1.95
N VAL A 92 -8.40 -13.93 3.18
CA VAL A 92 -7.32 -13.05 3.66
C VAL A 92 -6.06 -13.16 2.79
N LYS A 93 -5.67 -14.38 2.39
CA LYS A 93 -4.52 -14.59 1.50
C LYS A 93 -4.78 -14.02 0.10
N LEU A 94 -5.98 -14.22 -0.44
CA LEU A 94 -6.37 -13.72 -1.75
C LEU A 94 -6.39 -12.19 -1.77
N SER A 95 -7.03 -11.54 -0.81
CA SER A 95 -7.09 -10.08 -0.72
C SER A 95 -5.69 -9.45 -0.64
N HIS A 96 -4.79 -10.02 0.17
CA HIS A 96 -3.41 -9.55 0.20
C HIS A 96 -2.71 -9.77 -1.16
N SER A 97 -2.89 -10.92 -1.79
CA SER A 97 -2.26 -11.22 -3.08
C SER A 97 -2.74 -10.25 -4.17
N LEU A 98 -4.04 -9.95 -4.21
CA LEU A 98 -4.62 -8.96 -5.10
C LEU A 98 -4.03 -7.57 -4.86
N LEU A 99 -3.95 -7.12 -3.61
CA LEU A 99 -3.31 -5.83 -3.28
C LEU A 99 -1.86 -5.77 -3.76
N TYR A 100 -1.07 -6.82 -3.55
CA TYR A 100 0.32 -6.88 -4.03
C TYR A 100 0.41 -6.79 -5.56
N VAL A 101 -0.41 -7.56 -6.27
CA VAL A 101 -0.41 -7.57 -7.75
C VAL A 101 -0.86 -6.20 -8.28
N THR A 102 -1.97 -5.66 -7.78
CA THR A 102 -2.48 -4.36 -8.22
C THR A 102 -1.49 -3.24 -7.93
N MET A 103 -0.84 -3.23 -6.77
CA MET A 103 0.22 -2.26 -6.47
C MET A 103 1.40 -2.36 -7.44
N ALA A 104 1.85 -3.56 -7.77
CA ALA A 104 2.91 -3.75 -8.76
C ALA A 104 2.50 -3.19 -10.13
N VAL A 105 1.26 -3.47 -10.57
CA VAL A 105 0.72 -2.93 -11.82
C VAL A 105 0.68 -1.40 -11.77
N VAL A 106 0.21 -0.78 -10.68
CA VAL A 106 0.19 0.68 -10.52
C VAL A 106 1.58 1.29 -10.65
N PHE A 107 2.60 0.74 -9.97
CA PHE A 107 3.96 1.27 -10.04
C PHE A 107 4.57 1.11 -11.43
N ILE A 108 4.44 -0.06 -12.04
CA ILE A 108 5.00 -0.34 -13.37
C ILE A 108 4.32 0.53 -14.43
N SER A 109 2.98 0.53 -14.46
CA SER A 109 2.22 1.35 -15.41
C SER A 109 2.42 2.84 -15.20
N GLY A 110 2.55 3.30 -13.95
CA GLY A 110 2.78 4.71 -13.63
C GLY A 110 4.13 5.22 -14.12
N PHE A 111 5.15 4.36 -14.14
CA PHE A 111 6.45 4.71 -14.70
C PHE A 111 6.46 4.62 -16.23
N LEU A 112 5.78 3.63 -16.81
CA LEU A 112 5.73 3.43 -18.26
C LEU A 112 4.75 4.37 -18.99
N MET A 113 3.81 5.00 -18.28
CA MET A 113 2.91 6.00 -18.88
C MET A 113 3.56 7.37 -19.09
N LEU A 114 4.78 7.59 -18.58
CA LEU A 114 5.45 8.88 -18.66
C LEU A 114 5.89 9.19 -20.10
N GLU A 115 5.34 10.25 -20.67
CA GLU A 115 5.72 10.76 -21.99
C GLU A 115 7.02 11.56 -21.94
N GLU A 116 7.30 12.21 -20.81
CA GLU A 116 8.41 13.14 -20.62
C GLU A 116 9.14 12.84 -19.30
N ASP A 117 10.37 13.34 -19.20
CA ASP A 117 11.13 13.35 -17.95
C ASP A 117 10.36 14.07 -16.85
N TYR A 118 10.44 13.55 -15.62
CA TYR A 118 9.85 14.22 -14.47
C TYR A 118 10.91 14.67 -13.46
N SER A 119 10.58 15.72 -12.73
CA SER A 119 11.43 16.21 -11.65
C SER A 119 11.24 15.36 -10.39
N PHE A 120 12.33 14.81 -9.86
CA PHE A 120 12.35 14.09 -8.60
C PHE A 120 12.58 15.06 -7.45
N PHE A 121 11.53 15.34 -6.67
CA PHE A 121 11.52 16.31 -5.56
C PHE A 121 12.12 17.68 -5.91
N TRP A 122 11.97 18.17 -7.15
CA TRP A 122 12.58 19.43 -7.62
C TRP A 122 14.12 19.44 -7.60
N LEU A 123 14.78 18.29 -7.39
CA LEU A 123 16.23 18.19 -7.25
C LEU A 123 16.92 17.88 -8.57
N PHE A 124 16.46 16.85 -9.27
CA PHE A 124 17.01 16.39 -10.55
C PHE A 124 15.92 15.75 -11.39
N LYS A 125 16.17 15.51 -12.68
CA LYS A 125 15.23 14.84 -13.56
C LYS A 125 15.48 13.33 -13.60
N ILE A 126 14.41 12.56 -13.61
CA ILE A 126 14.44 11.13 -13.91
C ILE A 126 13.94 10.96 -15.34
N PRO A 127 14.74 10.32 -16.22
CA PRO A 127 14.37 10.17 -17.61
C PRO A 127 13.14 9.28 -17.76
N ASN A 128 12.31 9.57 -18.75
CA ASN A 128 11.23 8.65 -19.10
C ASN A 128 11.83 7.31 -19.60
N PRO A 129 11.21 6.16 -19.28
CA PRO A 129 11.79 4.87 -19.62
C PRO A 129 11.65 4.52 -21.10
N ILE A 130 10.59 5.01 -21.76
CA ILE A 130 10.22 4.69 -23.13
C ILE A 130 9.59 5.94 -23.76
N SER A 131 10.18 6.43 -24.84
CA SER A 131 9.65 7.54 -25.65
C SER A 131 8.83 7.02 -26.83
N ASN A 132 7.70 6.37 -26.55
CA ASN A 132 6.77 5.89 -27.57
C ASN A 132 5.33 6.21 -27.14
N PRO A 133 4.67 7.18 -27.80
CA PRO A 133 3.34 7.66 -27.41
C PRO A 133 2.27 6.57 -27.32
N ASP A 134 2.29 5.57 -28.21
CA ASP A 134 1.30 4.48 -28.19
C ASP A 134 1.48 3.60 -26.94
N ILE A 135 2.74 3.34 -26.55
CA ILE A 135 3.07 2.61 -25.33
C ILE A 135 2.67 3.43 -24.10
N ASN A 136 3.01 4.72 -24.07
CA ASN A 136 2.67 5.60 -22.95
C ASN A 136 1.15 5.69 -22.75
N ALA A 137 0.38 5.88 -23.83
CA ALA A 137 -1.08 5.93 -23.80
C ALA A 137 -1.71 4.61 -23.35
N PHE A 138 -1.17 3.47 -23.80
CA PHE A 138 -1.61 2.16 -23.34
C PHE A 138 -1.41 1.98 -21.82
N PHE A 139 -0.22 2.34 -21.31
CA PHE A 139 0.05 2.24 -19.87
C PHE A 139 -0.72 3.28 -19.05
N LEU A 140 -1.06 4.44 -19.61
CA LEU A 140 -1.95 5.41 -18.95
C LEU A 140 -3.33 4.79 -18.68
N VAL A 141 -3.90 4.07 -19.64
CA VAL A 141 -5.19 3.37 -19.48
C VAL A 141 -5.09 2.29 -18.39
N ILE A 142 -4.02 1.47 -18.44
CA ILE A 142 -3.76 0.47 -17.40
C ILE A 142 -3.61 1.12 -16.03
N HIS A 143 -2.85 2.20 -15.93
CA HIS A 143 -2.59 2.89 -14.68
C HIS A 143 -3.88 3.41 -14.06
N ARG A 144 -4.72 4.09 -14.85
CA ARG A 144 -6.03 4.57 -14.38
C ARG A 144 -6.92 3.43 -13.87
N ALA A 145 -7.03 2.34 -14.63
CA ALA A 145 -7.81 1.16 -14.24
C ALA A 145 -7.25 0.49 -12.97
N ALA A 146 -5.92 0.40 -12.85
CA ALA A 146 -5.23 -0.18 -11.70
C ALA A 146 -5.38 0.71 -10.45
N CYS A 147 -5.34 2.04 -10.59
CA CYS A 147 -5.58 2.99 -9.50
C CYS A 147 -6.99 2.86 -8.95
N VAL A 148 -8.02 2.82 -9.80
CA VAL A 148 -9.41 2.59 -9.37
C VAL A 148 -9.54 1.23 -8.66
N SER A 149 -8.96 0.17 -9.24
CA SER A 149 -8.96 -1.16 -8.63
C SER A 149 -8.28 -1.17 -7.26
N LEU A 150 -7.14 -0.48 -7.13
CA LEU A 150 -6.40 -0.37 -5.88
C LEU A 150 -7.22 0.37 -4.82
N SER A 151 -7.89 1.48 -5.19
CA SER A 151 -8.75 2.23 -4.26
C SER A 151 -9.92 1.38 -3.75
N VAL A 152 -10.55 0.57 -4.61
CA VAL A 152 -11.61 -0.36 -4.21
C VAL A 152 -11.07 -1.42 -3.26
N LEU A 153 -9.98 -2.10 -3.62
CA LEU A 153 -9.36 -3.14 -2.79
C LEU A 153 -8.89 -2.59 -1.44
N PHE A 154 -8.31 -1.39 -1.43
CA PHE A 154 -7.86 -0.71 -0.23
C PHE A 154 -9.03 -0.35 0.68
N THR A 155 -10.11 0.17 0.12
CA THR A 155 -11.35 0.46 0.86
C THR A 155 -11.93 -0.81 1.47
N LEU A 156 -12.04 -1.89 0.70
CA LEU A 156 -12.48 -3.19 1.19
C LEU A 156 -11.57 -3.74 2.30
N HIS A 157 -10.26 -3.54 2.17
CA HIS A 157 -9.28 -3.92 3.18
C HIS A 157 -9.50 -3.16 4.49
N ILE A 158 -9.68 -1.84 4.45
CA ILE A 158 -10.01 -1.04 5.63
C ILE A 158 -11.31 -1.52 6.26
N PHE A 159 -12.38 -1.70 5.47
CA PHE A 159 -13.65 -2.20 5.98
C PHE A 159 -13.52 -3.57 6.66
N ALA A 160 -12.73 -4.48 6.09
CA ALA A 160 -12.46 -5.78 6.71
C ALA A 160 -11.74 -5.60 8.05
N VAL A 161 -10.70 -4.76 8.10
CA VAL A 161 -9.96 -4.48 9.34
C VAL A 161 -10.88 -3.87 10.40
N LEU A 162 -11.71 -2.89 10.05
CA LEU A 162 -12.67 -2.27 10.97
C LEU A 162 -13.72 -3.27 11.45
N LYS A 163 -14.27 -4.10 10.55
CA LYS A 163 -15.21 -5.17 10.90
C LYS A 163 -14.59 -6.13 11.91
N HIS A 164 -13.36 -6.57 11.66
CA HIS A 164 -12.63 -7.43 12.59
C HIS A 164 -12.31 -6.75 13.92
N HIS A 165 -12.07 -5.44 13.92
CA HIS A 165 -11.78 -4.67 15.13
C HIS A 165 -13.01 -4.47 16.03
N PHE A 166 -14.15 -4.14 15.44
CA PHE A 166 -15.37 -3.84 16.20
C PHE A 166 -16.24 -5.07 16.48
N PHE A 167 -16.32 -6.02 15.55
CA PHE A 167 -17.21 -7.19 15.65
C PHE A 167 -16.44 -8.51 15.81
N GLY A 168 -15.15 -8.53 15.50
CA GLY A 168 -14.29 -9.70 15.69
C GLY A 168 -13.63 -9.71 17.08
N ARG A 169 -13.27 -10.90 17.55
CA ARG A 169 -12.39 -11.08 18.72
C ARG A 169 -10.89 -11.03 18.35
N ASP A 170 -10.61 -10.69 17.10
CA ASP A 170 -9.27 -10.75 16.53
C ASP A 170 -8.61 -9.36 16.60
N ASN A 171 -7.51 -9.28 17.33
CA ASN A 171 -6.74 -8.06 17.54
C ASN A 171 -5.84 -7.74 16.31
N VAL A 172 -6.40 -7.75 15.11
CA VAL A 172 -5.68 -7.58 13.84
C VAL A 172 -4.94 -6.24 13.78
N LEU A 173 -5.60 -5.14 14.14
CA LEU A 173 -4.96 -3.82 14.22
C LEU A 173 -3.78 -3.79 15.19
N ARG A 174 -3.88 -4.50 16.32
CA ARG A 174 -2.80 -4.55 17.31
C ARG A 174 -1.55 -5.26 16.77
N SER A 175 -1.71 -6.22 15.85
CA SER A 175 -0.58 -6.89 15.21
C SER A 175 0.28 -5.96 14.35
N MET A 176 -0.28 -4.81 13.92
CA MET A 176 0.38 -3.79 13.11
C MET A 176 0.80 -2.55 13.91
N THR A 177 0.71 -2.57 15.25
CA THR A 177 1.16 -1.45 16.10
C THR A 177 2.47 -1.78 16.84
N PRO A 178 3.39 -0.80 17.00
CA PRO A 178 4.65 -1.01 17.72
C PRO A 178 4.43 -1.50 19.16
N ARG A 179 5.21 -2.49 19.59
CA ARG A 179 5.16 -3.07 20.94
C ARG A 179 5.45 -2.02 22.04
N SER A 180 6.26 -1.00 21.75
CA SER A 180 6.68 0.03 22.73
C SER A 180 5.61 1.07 23.07
N LEU A 181 4.66 1.35 22.16
CA LEU A 181 3.56 2.29 22.41
C LEU A 181 2.58 1.80 23.51
N ARG A 182 2.75 0.56 23.97
CA ARG A 182 1.93 -0.04 25.02
C ARG A 182 2.57 -0.02 26.42
N SER A 183 3.89 0.08 26.56
CA SER A 183 4.51 0.13 27.90
C SER A 183 4.06 1.36 28.70
N LYS A 184 3.62 2.43 28.02
CA LYS A 184 3.11 3.66 28.65
C LYS A 184 1.61 3.66 28.96
N LYS A 185 0.85 2.65 28.55
CA LYS A 185 -0.61 2.59 28.78
C LYS A 185 -1.02 1.56 29.84
N GLN A 186 -0.03 0.93 30.48
CA GLN A 186 -0.20 -0.03 31.59
C GLN A 186 0.59 0.39 32.84
N ALA A 187 1.12 1.62 32.85
CA ALA A 187 1.76 2.27 33.99
C ALA A 187 0.91 3.47 34.43
#